data_AF-A0A925ZNR1-F1
#
_entry.id   AF-A0A925ZNR1-F1
#
_cell.length_a   1.000
_cell.length_b   1.000
_cell.length_c   1.000
_cell.angle_alpha   90.00
_cell.angle_beta   90.00
_cell.angle_gamma   90.00
#
_symmetry.space_group_name_H-M   'P 1'
#
loop_
_entity.id
_entity.type
_entity.pdbx_description
1 polymer ?
#
loop_
_entity_poly.entity_id
_entity_poly.type
_entity_poly.pdbx_seq_one_letter_code
_entity_poly.pdbx_strand_id
1 'polypeptide(L)' 'MLGLIGKLAPYGAEGRALEINGALAIVAVLGNAVFSVVTLETDGDRICAINIVRNPDKLAPFANANGLVVLHEPGHA' A
#
# COMPACT_ATOMS: atom_id res chain seq x y z
N MET A 1 -13.74 -4.86 5.37
CA MET A 1 -12.91 -3.76 4.85
C MET A 1 -12.40 -2.94 6.04
N LEU A 2 -11.08 -2.80 6.22
CA LEU A 2 -10.50 -2.06 7.36
C LEU A 2 -10.99 -0.60 7.34
N GLY A 3 -11.46 -0.07 8.47
CA GLY A 3 -12.11 1.25 8.54
C GLY A 3 -11.25 2.44 8.07
N LEU A 4 -9.92 2.29 8.07
CA LEU A 4 -8.99 3.30 7.55
C LEU A 4 -9.06 3.45 6.02
N ILE A 5 -9.29 2.35 5.30
CA ILE A 5 -9.40 2.35 3.82
C ILE A 5 -10.74 2.97 3.40
N GLY A 6 -11.82 2.65 4.11
CA GLY A 6 -13.15 3.17 3.79
C GLY A 6 -13.26 4.70 3.86
N LYS A 7 -12.44 5.37 4.67
CA LYS A 7 -12.49 6.83 4.85
C LYS A 7 -11.82 7.60 3.69
N LEU A 8 -10.88 6.99 2.99
CA LEU A 8 -10.16 7.62 1.88
C LEU A 8 -10.74 7.26 0.50
N ALA A 9 -11.64 6.26 0.45
CA ALA A 9 -12.35 5.84 -0.77
C ALA A 9 -13.03 6.97 -1.55
N PRO A 10 -13.67 7.99 -0.93
CA PRO A 10 -14.27 9.11 -1.67
C PRO A 10 -13.27 9.95 -2.47
N TYR A 11 -11.98 9.86 -2.14
CA TYR A 11 -10.89 10.58 -2.82
C TYR A 11 -10.16 9.70 -3.86
N GLY A 12 -10.74 8.56 -4.23
CA GLY A 12 -10.13 7.63 -5.19
C GLY A 12 -8.99 6.79 -4.61
N ALA A 13 -8.96 6.63 -3.27
CA ALA A 13 -8.02 5.72 -2.63
C ALA A 13 -8.60 4.31 -2.50
N GLU A 14 -7.84 3.32 -2.93
CA GLU A 14 -8.14 1.90 -2.76
C GLU A 14 -7.16 1.28 -1.77
N GLY A 15 -7.60 0.27 -1.04
CA GLY A 15 -6.74 -0.53 -0.19
C GLY A 15 -6.81 -1.99 -0.59
N ARG A 16 -5.65 -2.59 -0.88
CA ARG A 16 -5.53 -4.00 -1.24
C ARG A 16 -4.80 -4.74 -0.13
N ALA A 17 -5.41 -5.81 0.37
CA ALA A 17 -4.74 -6.71 1.30
C ALA A 17 -3.85 -7.68 0.50
N LEU A 18 -2.58 -7.76 0.86
CA LEU A 18 -1.54 -8.53 0.16
C LEU A 18 -0.59 -9.13 1.20
N GLU A 19 0.17 -10.14 0.82
CA GLU A 19 1.33 -10.58 1.60
C GLU A 19 2.59 -9.93 1.02
N ILE A 20 3.44 -9.33 1.87
CA ILE A 20 4.69 -8.70 1.46
C ILE A 20 5.80 -9.25 2.36
N ASN A 21 6.75 -9.95 1.77
CA ASN A 21 7.88 -10.57 2.47
C ASN A 21 7.42 -11.47 3.66
N GLY A 22 6.33 -12.23 3.50
CA GLY A 22 5.80 -13.10 4.56
C GLY A 22 4.95 -12.40 5.62
N ALA A 23 4.79 -11.08 5.53
CA ALA A 23 3.94 -10.30 6.44
C ALA A 23 2.62 -9.90 5.78
N LEU A 24 1.53 -9.91 6.55
CA LEU A 24 0.25 -9.38 6.10
C LEU A 24 0.37 -7.87 5.90
N ALA A 25 -0.07 -7.39 4.75
CA ALA A 25 0.06 -6.01 4.35
C ALA A 25 -1.23 -5.43 3.78
N ILE A 26 -1.36 -4.11 3.91
CA ILE A 26 -2.34 -3.30 3.22
C ILE A 26 -1.58 -2.31 2.35
N VAL A 27 -1.82 -2.39 1.05
CA VAL A 27 -1.29 -1.43 0.08
C VAL A 27 -2.39 -0.42 -0.23
N ALA A 28 -2.15 0.83 0.15
CA ALA A 28 -2.99 1.95 -0.23
C ALA A 28 -2.54 2.46 -1.59
N VAL A 29 -3.47 2.43 -2.55
CA VAL A 29 -3.31 2.97 -3.90
C VAL A 29 -4.16 4.24 -3.98
N LEU A 30 -3.62 5.32 -4.53
CA LEU A 30 -4.35 6.55 -4.81
C LEU A 30 -4.24 6.82 -6.31
N GLY A 31 -5.37 6.77 -7.02
CA GLY A 31 -5.35 6.75 -8.48
C GLY A 31 -4.55 5.53 -9.01
N ASN A 32 -3.48 5.79 -9.75
CA ASN A 32 -2.62 4.74 -10.32
C ASN A 32 -1.29 4.58 -9.58
N ALA A 33 -1.13 5.16 -8.38
CA ALA A 33 0.12 5.18 -7.62
C ALA A 33 -0.04 4.50 -6.25
N VAL A 34 0.94 3.68 -5.88
CA VAL A 34 1.04 3.17 -4.49
C VAL A 34 1.47 4.32 -3.59
N PHE A 35 0.60 4.69 -2.65
CA PHE A 35 0.78 5.80 -1.73
C PHE A 35 1.40 5.36 -0.39
N SER A 36 0.99 4.20 0.12
CA SER A 36 1.47 3.68 1.39
C SER A 36 1.41 2.17 1.41
N VAL A 37 2.39 1.54 2.04
CA VAL A 37 2.31 0.13 2.45
C VAL A 37 2.31 0.08 3.96
N VAL A 38 1.35 -0.65 4.52
CA VAL A 38 1.24 -0.91 5.96
C VAL A 38 1.42 -2.41 6.16
N THR A 39 2.44 -2.84 6.89
CA THR A 39 2.60 -4.26 7.26
C THR A 39 2.29 -4.45 8.73
N LEU A 40 1.76 -5.64 9.05
CA LEU A 40 1.41 -6.06 10.39
C LEU A 40 2.25 -7.28 10.74
N GLU A 41 2.90 -7.24 11.90
CA GLU A 41 3.53 -8.41 12.49
C GLU A 41 2.66 -8.91 13.63
N THR A 42 2.45 -10.23 13.68
CA THR A 42 1.61 -10.87 14.69
C THR A 42 2.35 -12.03 15.35
N ASP A 43 2.15 -12.23 16.65
CA ASP A 43 2.61 -13.45 17.36
C ASP A 43 1.61 -14.61 17.28
N GLY A 44 0.58 -14.48 16.44
CA GLY A 44 -0.50 -15.45 16.25
C GLY A 44 -1.80 -15.09 16.95
N ASP A 45 -1.75 -14.23 17.98
CA ASP A 45 -2.94 -13.84 18.75
C ASP A 45 -3.14 -12.32 18.80
N ARG A 46 -2.04 -11.55 18.71
CA ARG A 46 -2.06 -10.08 18.71
C ARG A 46 -1.13 -9.49 17.66
N ILE A 47 -1.40 -8.23 17.31
CA ILE A 47 -0.48 -7.40 16.53
C ILE A 47 0.66 -6.95 17.44
N CYS A 48 1.88 -7.33 17.10
CA CYS A 48 3.09 -6.97 17.83
C CYS A 48 3.75 -5.72 17.28
N ALA A 49 3.61 -5.47 15.97
CA ALA A 49 4.14 -4.28 15.32
C ALA A 49 3.31 -3.86 14.10
N ILE A 50 3.31 -2.56 13.83
CA ILE A 50 2.75 -1.96 12.63
C ILE A 50 3.85 -1.13 11.98
N ASN A 51 4.27 -1.51 10.77
CA ASN A 51 5.25 -0.75 10.00
C ASN A 51 4.56 -0.05 8.84
N ILE A 52 4.82 1.25 8.68
CA ILE A 52 4.20 2.07 7.64
C ILE A 52 5.30 2.68 6.79
N VAL A 53 5.30 2.34 5.50
CA VAL A 53 6.18 2.95 4.51
C VAL A 53 5.35 3.88 3.62
N ARG A 54 5.69 5.17 3.63
CA ARG A 54 5.12 6.23 2.79
C ARG A 54 6.23 6.92 2.00
N ASN A 55 6.88 6.17 1.14
CA ASN A 55 7.90 6.68 0.24
C ASN A 55 7.60 6.17 -1.18
N PRO A 56 7.02 7.00 -2.05
CA PRO A 56 6.58 6.57 -3.37
C PRO A 56 7.73 6.04 -4.23
N ASP A 57 8.93 6.65 -4.15
CA ASP A 57 10.10 6.23 -4.93
C ASP A 57 10.55 4.81 -4.56
N LYS A 58 10.56 4.51 -3.25
CA LYS A 58 10.89 3.16 -2.75
C LYS A 58 9.81 2.14 -3.08
N LEU A 59 8.56 2.57 -3.22
CA LEU A 59 7.41 1.70 -3.46
C LEU A 59 7.16 1.46 -4.95
N ALA A 60 7.68 2.30 -5.85
CA ALA A 60 7.49 2.16 -7.30
C ALA A 60 7.99 0.81 -7.85
N PRO A 61 9.18 0.28 -7.49
CA PRO A 61 9.62 -1.04 -7.96
C PRO A 61 8.70 -2.17 -7.48
N PHE A 62 8.30 -2.13 -6.20
CA PHE A 62 7.36 -3.10 -5.62
C PHE A 62 6.02 -3.07 -6.34
N ALA A 63 5.51 -1.87 -6.59
CA ALA A 63 4.22 -1.68 -7.21
C ALA A 63 4.21 -2.19 -8.66
N ASN A 64 5.29 -1.95 -9.41
CA ASN A 64 5.46 -2.50 -10.75
C ASN A 64 5.48 -4.04 -10.73
N ALA A 65 6.30 -4.64 -9.85
CA ALA A 65 6.43 -6.09 -9.73
C ALA A 65 5.11 -6.81 -9.38
N ASN A 66 4.19 -6.13 -8.70
CA ASN A 66 2.91 -6.68 -8.25
C ASN A 66 1.72 -6.22 -9.11
N GLY A 67 1.96 -5.53 -10.24
CA GLY A 67 0.89 -5.03 -11.11
C GLY A 67 -0.03 -4.02 -10.44
N LEU A 68 0.49 -3.25 -9.47
CA LEU A 68 -0.26 -2.29 -8.65
C LEU A 68 -0.17 -0.85 -9.18
N VAL A 69 0.66 -0.60 -10.20
CA VAL A 69 0.85 0.71 -10.85
C VAL A 69 0.95 0.52 -12.36
N VAL A 70 0.22 1.37 -13.12
CA VAL A 70 0.55 1.68 -14.52
C VAL A 70 1.41 2.94 -14.48
N LEU A 71 2.68 2.83 -14.84
CA LEU A 71 3.63 3.95 -14.82
C LEU A 71 3.08 5.07 -15.71
N HIS A 72 2.69 6.21 -15.12
CA HIS A 72 2.68 7.46 -15.87
C HIS A 72 4.09 8.02 -15.81
N GLU A 73 4.70 8.19 -16.98
CA GLU A 73 5.97 8.89 -17.10
C GLU A 73 5.88 10.26 -16.42
N PRO A 74 6.96 10.73 -15.76
CA PRO A 74 6.96 12.02 -15.10
C PRO A 74 6.81 13.12 -16.15
N GLY A 75 5.60 13.66 -16.28
CA GLY A 75 5.35 14.90 -17.00
C GLY A 75 6.16 16.00 -16.32
N HIS A 76 7.24 16.43 -16.96
CA HIS A 76 7.91 17.68 -16.62
C HIS A 76 6.91 18.82 -16.80
N ALA A 77 6.58 19.49 -15.70
CA ALA A 77 5.95 20.81 -15.70
C ALA A 77 7.05 21.88 -15.59
#